data_AF-W6MFX8-F1
#
_entry.id   AF-W6MFX8-F1
#
_cell.length_a   1.000
_cell.length_b   1.000
_cell.length_c   1.000
_cell.angle_alpha   90.00
_cell.angle_beta   90.00
_cell.angle_gamma   90.00
#
_symmetry.space_group_name_H-M   'P 1'
#
loop_
_entity.id
_entity.type
_entity.pdbx_description
1 polymer ?
#
loop_
_entity_poly.entity_id
_entity_poly.type
_entity_poly.pdbx_seq_one_letter_code
_entity_poly.pdbx_strand_id
1 'polypeptide(L)'
;MNDTDQSSPRCWICLGEGDEVPPLGTKADAHDWIHPCACSLVAHRKCLLNWISNLDLQERRQGNGIAPRPANEGVFFNFPFAAPLVGVPLLGESQSIIVNCPQCKKQIFLKSSSGSLLNMRKVFQDCVSTLTRVTVISTLVSSTVASYALGMTAGCSASGMKILQTLAPNSVQLSLFDVRNTPSVIGAIDRGRLPMARFLLVTAAIPPYLYLLRKPFIPAMQEAFVQLFPFLFLTDGTSLLESGPKRNLLFIAPLKFVYGVLYKVTLNRVYYRWARSVQPCFIADGLSAETLEIIERENEEEFEIQQEDEEERIKLENSLQKTRNSLVILLKRFLHYLVPSDRIRQIRISRLKRELECCFKTDFGLLFSKPRFYYNIATTLAWPVLGEYASRELLAKIPFVVGLINRHVSTPDEATFLRNLAGCFAVVIASDLVSLFFAWRKVKQLQNIRVLKYGTKEWREASSNSITTDLTLMDRGNM
;
A
#
# COMPACT_ATOMS: atom_id res chain seq x y z
N MET A 1 43.40 -44.32 -1.07
CA MET A 1 42.89 -43.21 -1.90
C MET A 1 41.37 -43.22 -1.76
N ASN A 2 40.85 -42.42 -0.83
CA ASN A 2 39.40 -42.18 -0.69
C ASN A 2 39.14 -40.81 -1.29
N ASP A 3 38.99 -40.76 -2.62
CA ASP A 3 38.45 -39.60 -3.32
C ASP A 3 36.92 -39.64 -3.17
N THR A 4 36.43 -39.19 -2.02
CA THR A 4 35.07 -38.61 -1.99
C THR A 4 35.23 -37.15 -2.34
N ASP A 5 35.33 -36.89 -3.63
CA ASP A 5 35.12 -35.56 -4.23
C ASP A 5 33.63 -35.21 -4.02
N GLN A 6 33.29 -34.82 -2.80
CA GLN A 6 31.97 -34.26 -2.48
C GLN A 6 31.93 -32.89 -3.13
N SER A 7 31.57 -32.86 -4.42
CA SER A 7 31.31 -31.62 -5.12
C SER A 7 30.30 -30.81 -4.29
N SER A 8 30.73 -29.63 -3.86
CA SER A 8 29.90 -28.73 -3.08
C SER A 8 28.58 -28.50 -3.82
N PRO A 9 27.42 -28.55 -3.14
CA PRO A 9 26.15 -28.34 -3.80
C PRO A 9 26.18 -26.99 -4.52
N ARG A 10 25.71 -27.00 -5.78
CA ARG A 10 25.64 -25.80 -6.62
C ARG A 10 24.19 -25.34 -6.72
N CYS A 11 23.95 -24.06 -6.48
CA CYS A 11 22.60 -23.49 -6.56
C CYS A 11 22.13 -23.44 -8.02
N TRP A 12 20.99 -24.05 -8.33
CA TRP A 12 20.44 -24.07 -9.69
C TRP A 12 20.10 -22.67 -10.26
N ILE A 13 19.91 -21.68 -9.38
CA ILE A 13 19.45 -20.34 -9.76
C ILE A 13 20.62 -19.37 -9.92
N CYS A 14 21.44 -19.21 -8.88
CA CYS A 14 22.57 -18.26 -8.91
C CYS A 14 23.88 -18.91 -9.36
N LEU A 15 23.91 -20.23 -9.56
CA LEU A 15 25.08 -21.01 -9.93
C LEU A 15 26.24 -20.97 -8.92
N GLY A 16 26.02 -20.38 -7.75
CA GLY A 16 27.03 -20.30 -6.69
C GLY A 16 27.22 -21.62 -5.94
N GLU A 17 28.43 -21.81 -5.43
CA GLU A 17 28.89 -23.05 -4.79
C GLU A 17 29.25 -22.81 -3.31
N GLY A 18 28.96 -23.80 -2.45
CA GLY A 18 29.40 -23.82 -1.06
C GLY A 18 28.92 -22.61 -0.24
N ASP A 19 29.85 -21.74 0.13
CA ASP A 19 29.64 -20.57 1.01
C ASP A 19 29.53 -19.25 0.23
N GLU A 20 29.41 -19.31 -1.10
CA GLU A 20 29.21 -18.12 -1.94
C GLU A 20 27.87 -17.44 -1.63
N VAL A 21 27.93 -16.14 -1.35
CA VAL A 21 26.76 -15.36 -0.97
C VAL A 21 25.83 -15.20 -2.18
N PRO A 22 24.53 -15.58 -2.08
CA PRO A 22 23.62 -15.41 -3.20
C PRO A 22 23.43 -13.93 -3.54
N PRO A 23 23.09 -13.57 -4.79
CA PRO A 23 22.83 -12.18 -5.17
C PRO A 23 21.77 -11.54 -4.28
N LEU A 24 22.07 -10.33 -3.76
CA LEU A 24 21.23 -9.60 -2.80
C LEU A 24 21.01 -10.37 -1.46
N GLY A 25 21.88 -11.34 -1.19
CA GLY A 25 21.96 -12.23 -0.03
C GLY A 25 22.74 -11.65 1.15
N THR A 26 22.72 -12.39 2.25
CA THR A 26 23.64 -12.25 3.38
C THR A 26 24.45 -13.53 3.51
N LYS A 27 25.55 -13.53 4.28
CA LYS A 27 26.32 -14.75 4.56
C LYS A 27 25.47 -15.89 5.13
N ALA A 28 24.47 -15.56 5.96
CA ALA A 28 23.53 -16.55 6.48
C ALA A 28 22.67 -17.21 5.38
N ASP A 29 22.37 -16.48 4.30
CA ASP A 29 21.61 -17.02 3.17
C ASP A 29 22.44 -18.00 2.31
N ALA A 30 23.77 -17.91 2.35
CA ALA A 30 24.68 -18.83 1.65
C ALA A 30 24.60 -20.26 2.21
N HIS A 31 24.34 -20.40 3.51
CA HIS A 31 24.23 -21.72 4.15
C HIS A 31 22.78 -22.25 4.21
N ASP A 32 21.77 -21.49 3.75
CA ASP A 32 20.34 -21.88 3.78
C ASP A 32 19.93 -22.64 2.51
N TRP A 33 20.34 -23.91 2.41
CA TRP A 33 20.08 -24.79 1.26
C TRP A 33 18.76 -25.57 1.37
N ILE A 34 18.05 -25.71 0.24
CA ILE A 34 16.78 -26.47 0.17
C ILE A 34 16.69 -27.42 -1.02
N HIS A 35 15.99 -28.53 -0.78
CA HIS A 35 15.61 -29.56 -1.76
C HIS A 35 14.08 -29.62 -1.87
N PRO A 36 13.45 -28.76 -2.70
CA PRO A 36 12.00 -28.65 -2.78
C PRO A 36 11.32 -29.81 -3.52
N CYS A 37 12.09 -30.64 -4.23
CA CYS A 37 11.60 -31.73 -5.07
C CYS A 37 12.51 -32.96 -4.97
N ALA A 38 12.01 -34.11 -5.43
CA ALA A 38 12.77 -35.37 -5.52
C ALA A 38 13.84 -35.36 -6.62
N CYS A 39 13.79 -34.42 -7.57
CA CYS A 39 14.80 -34.30 -8.62
C CYS A 39 16.09 -33.66 -8.07
N SER A 40 17.08 -33.47 -8.94
CA SER A 40 18.36 -32.82 -8.61
C SER A 40 18.27 -31.31 -8.38
N LEU A 41 17.07 -30.77 -8.09
CA LEU A 41 16.89 -29.34 -7.85
C LEU A 41 17.38 -28.99 -6.44
N VAL A 42 18.51 -28.30 -6.39
CA VAL A 42 19.12 -27.76 -5.18
C VAL A 42 19.28 -26.25 -5.36
N ALA A 43 18.87 -25.47 -4.37
CA ALA A 43 19.05 -24.02 -4.41
C ALA A 43 19.13 -23.43 -3.00
N HIS A 44 19.75 -22.26 -2.89
CA HIS A 44 19.56 -21.41 -1.71
C HIS A 44 18.06 -21.08 -1.56
N ARG A 45 17.55 -21.13 -0.34
CA ARG A 45 16.15 -20.83 -0.03
C ARG A 45 15.75 -19.46 -0.54
N LYS A 46 16.60 -18.46 -0.34
CA LYS A 46 16.38 -17.09 -0.81
C LYS A 46 16.29 -17.00 -2.33
N CYS A 47 17.18 -17.68 -3.05
CA CYS A 47 17.13 -17.73 -4.51
C CYS A 47 15.82 -18.35 -5.01
N LEU A 48 15.39 -19.48 -4.43
CA LEU A 48 14.14 -20.13 -4.84
C LEU A 48 12.93 -19.23 -4.57
N LEU A 49 12.84 -18.62 -3.39
CA LEU A 49 11.74 -17.72 -3.05
C LEU A 49 11.70 -16.49 -3.97
N ASN A 50 12.85 -15.94 -4.33
CA ASN A 50 12.96 -14.84 -5.29
C ASN A 50 12.49 -15.26 -6.69
N TRP A 51 12.92 -16.45 -7.16
CA TRP A 51 12.47 -17.00 -8.44
C TRP A 51 10.95 -17.21 -8.47
N ILE A 52 10.37 -17.79 -7.41
CA ILE A 52 8.92 -17.97 -7.30
C ILE A 52 8.20 -16.61 -7.27
N SER A 53 8.72 -15.64 -6.52
CA SER A 53 8.14 -14.30 -6.49
C SER A 53 8.17 -13.64 -7.87
N ASN A 54 9.19 -13.90 -8.68
CA ASN A 54 9.27 -13.37 -10.03
C ASN A 54 8.19 -13.99 -10.94
N LEU A 55 7.95 -15.31 -10.83
CA LEU A 55 6.86 -15.97 -11.57
C LEU A 55 5.48 -15.36 -11.24
N ASP A 56 5.15 -15.17 -9.96
CA ASP A 56 3.89 -14.51 -9.55
C ASP A 56 3.80 -13.06 -10.07
N LEU A 57 4.92 -12.33 -10.12
CA LEU A 57 4.95 -10.99 -10.69
C LEU A 57 4.73 -11.00 -12.21
N GLN A 58 5.32 -11.95 -12.93
CA GLN A 58 5.12 -12.11 -14.38
C GLN A 58 3.67 -12.47 -14.71
N GLU A 59 3.06 -13.40 -13.98
CA GLU A 59 1.65 -13.75 -14.14
C GLU A 59 0.73 -12.54 -13.93
N ARG A 60 1.04 -11.70 -12.92
CA ARG A 60 0.28 -10.46 -12.68
C ARG A 60 0.46 -9.42 -13.79
N ARG A 61 1.66 -9.30 -14.36
CA ARG A 61 1.93 -8.40 -15.49
C ARG A 61 1.16 -8.85 -16.73
N GLN A 62 1.20 -10.14 -17.04
CA GLN A 62 0.46 -10.73 -18.17
C GLN A 62 -1.06 -10.61 -17.96
N GLY A 63 -1.56 -10.82 -16.74
CA GLY A 63 -2.99 -10.65 -16.42
C GLY A 63 -3.50 -9.20 -16.47
N ASN A 64 -2.61 -8.21 -16.35
CA ASN A 64 -2.96 -6.78 -16.46
C ASN A 64 -2.76 -6.20 -17.87
N GLY A 65 -2.12 -6.94 -18.79
CA GLY A 65 -1.97 -6.58 -20.19
C GLY A 65 -2.94 -7.37 -21.06
N ILE A 66 -4.20 -6.93 -21.14
CA ILE A 66 -5.23 -7.31 -22.13
C ILE A 66 -5.08 -8.73 -22.72
N ALA A 67 -5.52 -9.73 -21.94
CA ALA A 67 -6.44 -10.74 -22.43
C ALA A 67 -7.22 -11.25 -21.22
N PRO A 68 -8.56 -11.12 -21.19
CA PRO A 68 -9.32 -11.93 -20.25
C PRO A 68 -8.97 -13.38 -20.57
N ARG A 69 -8.66 -14.19 -19.54
CA ARG A 69 -8.90 -15.63 -19.68
C ARG A 69 -10.31 -15.77 -20.25
N PRO A 70 -10.56 -16.62 -21.26
CA PRO A 70 -11.93 -16.92 -21.64
C PRO A 70 -12.61 -17.45 -20.39
N ALA A 71 -13.40 -16.58 -19.77
CA ALA A 71 -14.46 -16.99 -18.89
C ALA A 71 -15.41 -17.74 -19.82
N ASN A 72 -15.25 -19.05 -19.89
CA ASN A 72 -16.38 -19.95 -20.06
C ASN A 72 -17.26 -19.96 -18.79
N GLU A 73 -17.39 -18.80 -18.12
CA GLU A 73 -18.56 -18.48 -17.33
C GLU A 73 -19.42 -17.68 -18.30
N GLY A 74 -20.33 -18.38 -18.95
CA GLY A 74 -21.43 -17.74 -19.66
C GLY A 74 -22.03 -16.67 -18.78
N VAL A 75 -22.41 -15.55 -19.40
CA VAL A 75 -23.18 -14.47 -18.80
C VAL A 75 -24.57 -15.02 -18.46
N PHE A 76 -24.65 -15.88 -17.45
CA PHE A 76 -25.84 -16.17 -16.71
C PHE A 76 -25.81 -15.26 -15.50
N PHE A 77 -26.84 -14.44 -15.37
CA PHE A 77 -27.15 -13.61 -14.21
C PHE A 77 -27.43 -14.51 -12.98
N ASN A 78 -26.43 -15.22 -12.48
CA ASN A 78 -26.48 -15.83 -11.17
C ASN A 78 -26.26 -14.72 -10.14
N PHE A 79 -27.35 -14.02 -9.80
CA PHE A 79 -27.42 -13.22 -8.59
C PHE A 79 -27.18 -14.15 -7.40
N PRO A 80 -26.08 -14.03 -6.64
CA PRO A 80 -25.87 -14.84 -5.46
C PRO A 80 -26.64 -14.19 -4.31
N PHE A 81 -27.97 -14.20 -4.35
CA PHE A 81 -28.79 -13.73 -3.23
C PHE A 81 -28.67 -14.66 -2.01
N ALA A 82 -28.17 -15.90 -2.19
CA ALA A 82 -28.08 -16.91 -1.14
C ALA A 82 -26.69 -17.08 -0.49
N ALA A 83 -25.64 -16.40 -0.95
CA ALA A 83 -24.27 -16.64 -0.50
C ALA A 83 -23.65 -15.71 0.57
N PRO A 84 -24.31 -14.67 1.16
CA PRO A 84 -23.61 -13.85 2.16
C PRO A 84 -23.57 -14.50 3.57
N LEU A 85 -24.26 -15.63 3.78
CA LEU A 85 -24.42 -16.24 5.11
C LEU A 85 -23.81 -17.65 5.26
N VAL A 86 -23.48 -18.34 4.17
CA VAL A 86 -22.96 -19.71 4.22
C VAL A 86 -21.56 -19.74 3.60
N GLY A 87 -20.54 -19.71 4.44
CA GLY A 87 -19.15 -19.88 4.01
C GLY A 87 -18.26 -18.66 4.21
N VAL A 88 -18.23 -18.08 5.41
CA VAL A 88 -17.01 -17.39 5.84
C VAL A 88 -15.93 -18.47 5.95
N PRO A 89 -14.86 -18.45 5.15
CA PRO A 89 -13.80 -19.44 5.27
C PRO A 89 -13.26 -19.40 6.69
N LEU A 90 -13.31 -20.57 7.35
CA LEU A 90 -12.90 -20.74 8.74
C LEU A 90 -11.54 -20.10 8.97
N LEU A 91 -11.48 -19.27 10.02
CA LEU A 91 -10.29 -18.58 10.49
C LEU A 91 -9.20 -19.61 10.85
N GLY A 92 -8.30 -19.90 9.92
CA GLY A 92 -7.15 -20.75 10.23
C GLY A 92 -6.45 -21.38 9.04
N GLU A 93 -7.09 -21.44 7.87
CA GLU A 93 -6.53 -22.19 6.75
C GLU A 93 -5.19 -21.60 6.27
N SER A 94 -4.11 -22.38 6.42
CA SER A 94 -2.78 -22.01 5.95
C SER A 94 -2.80 -21.99 4.43
N GLN A 95 -2.55 -20.84 3.81
CA GLN A 95 -2.45 -20.76 2.36
C GLN A 95 -1.17 -21.47 1.90
N SER A 96 -1.35 -22.56 1.17
CA SER A 96 -0.29 -23.22 0.42
C SER A 96 -0.19 -22.61 -0.97
N ILE A 97 0.96 -22.04 -1.33
CA ILE A 97 1.23 -21.63 -2.71
C ILE A 97 1.82 -22.83 -3.42
N ILE A 98 1.26 -23.20 -4.56
CA ILE A 98 1.67 -24.34 -5.38
C ILE A 98 2.41 -23.79 -6.60
N VAL A 99 3.64 -24.24 -6.83
CA VAL A 99 4.46 -23.83 -7.99
C VAL A 99 5.06 -25.06 -8.63
N ASN A 100 5.14 -25.11 -9.96
CA ASN A 100 5.74 -26.25 -10.65
C ASN A 100 7.27 -26.17 -10.66
N CYS A 101 7.92 -27.30 -10.38
CA CYS A 101 9.36 -27.44 -10.47
C CYS A 101 9.84 -27.14 -11.89
N PRO A 102 10.86 -26.30 -12.09
CA PRO A 102 11.35 -25.95 -13.43
C PRO A 102 11.93 -27.16 -14.18
N GLN A 103 12.58 -28.07 -13.46
CA GLN A 103 13.27 -29.25 -14.03
C GLN A 103 12.30 -30.39 -14.39
N CYS A 104 11.45 -30.81 -13.44
CA CYS A 104 10.60 -32.02 -13.62
C CYS A 104 9.09 -31.74 -13.61
N LYS A 105 8.68 -30.46 -13.53
CA LYS A 105 7.27 -30.00 -13.49
C LYS A 105 6.41 -30.49 -12.31
N LYS A 106 6.95 -31.27 -11.37
CA LYS A 106 6.26 -31.66 -10.13
C LYS A 106 5.94 -30.44 -9.24
N GLN A 107 4.85 -30.51 -8.49
CA GLN A 107 4.40 -29.44 -7.59
C GLN A 107 5.35 -29.25 -6.39
N ILE A 108 5.70 -28.00 -6.13
CA ILE A 108 6.43 -27.50 -4.96
C ILE A 108 5.42 -26.76 -4.09
N PHE A 109 5.37 -27.14 -2.82
CA PHE A 109 4.45 -26.55 -1.85
C PHE A 109 5.18 -25.56 -0.94
N LEU A 110 4.64 -24.34 -0.88
CA LEU A 110 5.07 -23.29 0.01
C LEU A 110 4.01 -23.10 1.09
N LYS A 111 4.40 -23.17 2.36
CA LYS A 111 3.50 -22.92 3.48
C LYS A 111 3.76 -21.53 4.03
N SER A 112 2.73 -20.70 4.03
CA SER A 112 2.73 -19.42 4.75
C SER A 112 1.98 -19.57 6.08
N SER A 113 2.45 -18.90 7.13
CA SER A 113 1.68 -18.81 8.38
C SER A 113 0.47 -17.90 8.14
N SER A 114 -0.74 -18.43 8.27
CA SER A 114 -1.96 -17.64 8.17
C SER A 114 -2.12 -16.81 9.45
N GLY A 115 -2.02 -15.49 9.31
CA GLY A 115 -2.42 -14.58 10.39
C GLY A 115 -3.94 -14.43 10.38
N SER A 116 -4.63 -14.78 11.48
CA SER A 116 -6.09 -14.62 11.61
C SER A 116 -6.54 -13.19 11.29
N LEU A 117 -5.78 -12.18 11.73
CA LEU A 117 -6.03 -10.77 11.47
C LEU A 117 -5.98 -10.40 9.98
N LEU A 118 -5.07 -11.01 9.20
CA LEU A 118 -4.98 -10.75 7.76
C LEU A 118 -6.16 -11.39 7.01
N ASN A 119 -6.59 -12.56 7.46
CA ASN A 119 -7.78 -13.23 6.94
C ASN A 119 -9.04 -12.42 7.26
N MET A 120 -9.20 -11.94 8.50
CA MET A 120 -10.31 -11.05 8.88
C MET A 120 -10.35 -9.79 8.01
N ARG A 121 -9.21 -9.14 7.78
CA ARG A 121 -9.14 -7.97 6.90
C ARG A 121 -9.61 -8.31 5.48
N LYS A 122 -9.18 -9.45 4.94
CA LYS A 122 -9.57 -9.89 3.59
C LYS A 122 -11.07 -10.13 3.51
N VAL A 123 -11.65 -10.87 4.46
CA VAL A 123 -13.10 -11.12 4.55
C VAL A 123 -13.88 -9.81 4.65
N PHE A 124 -13.43 -8.87 5.51
CA PHE A 124 -14.06 -7.57 5.63
C PHE A 124 -14.01 -6.77 4.32
N GLN A 125 -12.85 -6.75 3.66
CA GLN A 125 -12.70 -6.10 2.36
C GLN A 125 -13.54 -6.78 1.26
N ASP A 126 -13.73 -8.10 1.32
CA ASP A 126 -14.59 -8.86 0.39
C ASP A 126 -16.04 -8.47 0.60
N CYS A 127 -16.50 -8.48 1.86
CA CYS A 127 -17.86 -8.09 2.23
C CYS A 127 -18.19 -6.65 1.78
N VAL A 128 -17.35 -5.68 2.13
CA VAL A 128 -17.54 -4.26 1.75
C VAL A 128 -17.52 -4.10 0.23
N SER A 129 -16.60 -4.78 -0.47
CA SER A 129 -16.50 -4.71 -1.93
C SER A 129 -17.73 -5.29 -2.62
N THR A 130 -18.25 -6.43 -2.14
CA THR A 130 -19.43 -7.08 -2.70
C THR A 130 -20.68 -6.25 -2.45
N LEU A 131 -20.87 -5.76 -1.23
CA LEU A 131 -22.00 -4.89 -0.90
C LEU A 131 -22.02 -3.65 -1.80
N THR A 132 -20.87 -2.96 -1.92
CA THR A 132 -20.77 -1.75 -2.74
C THR A 132 -20.96 -2.05 -4.23
N ARG A 133 -20.44 -3.18 -4.73
CA ARG A 133 -20.67 -3.62 -6.11
C ARG A 133 -22.16 -3.85 -6.39
N VAL A 134 -22.86 -4.53 -5.50
CA VAL A 134 -24.31 -4.78 -5.62
C VAL A 134 -25.07 -3.46 -5.63
N THR A 135 -24.76 -2.54 -4.71
CA THR A 135 -25.40 -1.21 -4.66
C THR A 135 -25.17 -0.41 -5.94
N VAL A 136 -23.92 -0.35 -6.43
CA VAL A 136 -23.59 0.35 -7.66
C VAL A 136 -24.31 -0.26 -8.85
N ILE A 137 -24.21 -1.58 -9.07
CA ILE A 137 -24.84 -2.25 -10.21
C ILE A 137 -26.36 -2.11 -10.17
N SER A 138 -27.00 -2.30 -9.01
CA SER A 138 -28.45 -2.14 -8.86
C SER A 138 -28.92 -0.74 -9.26
N THR A 139 -28.13 0.29 -8.90
CA THR A 139 -28.43 1.69 -9.26
C THR A 139 -28.27 1.92 -10.75
N LEU A 140 -27.29 1.28 -11.40
CA LEU A 140 -27.03 1.45 -12.83
C LEU A 140 -28.06 0.72 -13.71
N VAL A 141 -28.44 -0.51 -13.36
CA VAL A 141 -29.35 -1.36 -14.15
C VAL A 141 -30.77 -0.81 -14.22
N SER A 142 -31.21 -0.03 -13.22
CA SER A 142 -32.56 0.55 -13.19
C SER A 142 -32.77 1.74 -14.14
N SER A 143 -31.79 2.15 -14.95
CA SER A 143 -31.85 3.38 -15.76
C SER A 143 -31.65 3.12 -17.26
N THR A 144 -32.57 3.61 -18.10
CA THR A 144 -32.39 3.67 -19.57
C THR A 144 -31.24 4.62 -19.95
N VAL A 145 -30.66 4.50 -21.14
CA VAL A 145 -29.39 5.17 -21.53
C VAL A 145 -29.36 6.70 -21.30
N ALA A 146 -30.48 7.41 -21.51
CA ALA A 146 -30.57 8.85 -21.19
C ALA A 146 -30.73 9.14 -19.68
N SER A 147 -31.35 8.21 -18.95
CA SER A 147 -31.47 8.22 -17.48
C SER A 147 -30.15 7.92 -16.78
N TYR A 148 -29.17 7.31 -17.46
CA TYR A 148 -27.87 6.97 -16.86
C TYR A 148 -27.07 8.21 -16.45
N ALA A 149 -26.87 9.17 -17.37
CA ALA A 149 -26.07 10.36 -17.08
C ALA A 149 -26.73 11.25 -16.03
N LEU A 150 -28.06 11.39 -16.12
CA LEU A 150 -28.85 12.12 -15.13
C LEU A 150 -28.86 11.41 -13.77
N GLY A 151 -29.04 10.08 -13.75
CA GLY A 151 -29.02 9.27 -12.54
C GLY A 151 -27.65 9.26 -11.85
N MET A 152 -26.56 9.17 -12.62
CA MET A 152 -25.20 9.30 -12.11
C MET A 152 -24.95 10.69 -11.53
N THR A 153 -25.33 11.75 -12.24
CA THR A 153 -25.15 13.13 -11.76
C THR A 153 -26.00 13.39 -10.52
N ALA A 154 -27.25 12.95 -10.49
CA ALA A 154 -28.15 13.07 -9.35
C ALA A 154 -27.67 12.26 -8.15
N GLY A 155 -27.21 11.02 -8.36
CA GLY A 155 -26.63 10.17 -7.31
C GLY A 155 -25.34 10.76 -6.73
N CYS A 156 -24.43 11.23 -7.59
CA CYS A 156 -23.23 11.95 -7.17
C CYS A 156 -23.57 13.26 -6.43
N SER A 157 -24.56 14.01 -6.91
CA SER A 157 -25.02 15.25 -6.28
C SER A 157 -25.65 14.99 -4.90
N ALA A 158 -26.52 13.98 -4.78
CA ALA A 158 -27.11 13.58 -3.51
C ALA A 158 -26.05 13.13 -2.50
N SER A 159 -25.09 12.32 -2.95
CA SER A 159 -23.93 11.90 -2.16
C SER A 159 -23.08 13.10 -1.74
N GLY A 160 -22.77 14.00 -2.67
CA GLY A 160 -22.01 15.22 -2.42
C GLY A 160 -22.70 16.18 -1.46
N MET A 161 -24.02 16.31 -1.54
CA MET A 161 -24.81 17.10 -0.60
C MET A 161 -24.77 16.47 0.81
N LYS A 162 -24.90 15.15 0.91
CA LYS A 162 -24.79 14.45 2.19
C LYS A 162 -23.40 14.64 2.83
N ILE A 163 -22.35 14.54 2.02
CA ILE A 163 -20.97 14.82 2.43
C ILE A 163 -20.83 16.26 2.91
N LEU A 164 -21.36 17.21 2.16
CA LEU A 164 -21.31 18.63 2.50
C LEU A 164 -22.04 18.93 3.82
N GLN A 165 -23.21 18.33 4.04
CA GLN A 165 -23.97 18.42 5.29
C GLN A 165 -23.25 17.82 6.50
N THR A 166 -22.47 16.76 6.27
CA THR A 166 -21.66 16.10 7.30
C THR A 166 -20.47 17.00 7.70
N LEU A 167 -19.84 17.64 6.72
CA LEU A 167 -18.66 18.47 6.97
C LEU A 167 -19.00 19.87 7.48
N ALA A 168 -20.00 20.53 6.88
CA ALA A 168 -20.28 21.95 7.07
C ALA A 168 -21.69 22.18 7.64
N PRO A 169 -21.85 22.98 8.71
CA PRO A 169 -23.14 23.46 9.16
C PRO A 169 -23.87 24.27 8.08
N ASN A 170 -25.21 24.39 8.18
CA ASN A 170 -26.03 25.05 7.16
C ASN A 170 -25.63 26.52 6.89
N SER A 171 -25.22 27.25 7.91
CA SER A 171 -24.71 28.63 7.79
C SER A 171 -23.46 28.71 6.93
N VAL A 172 -22.52 27.79 7.13
CA VAL A 172 -21.28 27.66 6.36
C VAL A 172 -21.58 27.22 4.93
N GLN A 173 -22.54 26.31 4.72
CA GLN A 173 -22.96 25.91 3.37
C GLN A 173 -23.51 27.10 2.56
N LEU A 174 -24.35 27.92 3.18
CA LEU A 174 -24.88 29.12 2.55
C LEU A 174 -23.78 30.14 2.24
N SER A 175 -22.83 30.31 3.16
CA SER A 175 -21.63 31.14 2.94
C SER A 175 -20.76 30.61 1.79
N LEU A 176 -20.61 29.28 1.64
CA LEU A 176 -19.86 28.67 0.55
C LEU A 176 -20.49 28.94 -0.83
N PHE A 177 -21.82 29.09 -0.90
CA PHE A 177 -22.55 29.40 -2.14
C PHE A 177 -22.82 30.90 -2.34
N ASP A 178 -22.29 31.77 -1.49
CA ASP A 178 -22.54 33.23 -1.48
C ASP A 178 -24.01 33.62 -1.29
N VAL A 179 -24.82 32.76 -0.68
CA VAL A 179 -26.22 33.06 -0.41
C VAL A 179 -26.36 33.62 1.00
N ARG A 180 -26.83 34.87 1.11
CA ARG A 180 -27.19 35.50 2.38
C ARG A 180 -28.71 35.44 2.60
N ASN A 181 -29.14 35.48 3.86
CA ASN A 181 -30.54 35.67 4.27
C ASN A 181 -31.52 34.56 3.81
N THR A 182 -31.10 33.30 3.90
CA THR A 182 -31.97 32.12 3.74
C THR A 182 -31.72 31.12 4.89
N PRO A 183 -32.73 30.39 5.36
CA PRO A 183 -32.55 29.43 6.44
C PRO A 183 -31.91 28.10 5.99
N SER A 184 -32.02 27.76 4.70
CA SER A 184 -31.50 26.51 4.13
C SER A 184 -31.05 26.67 2.68
N VAL A 185 -30.14 25.81 2.23
CA VAL A 185 -29.65 25.77 0.84
C VAL A 185 -30.78 25.43 -0.13
N ILE A 186 -31.66 24.51 0.24
CA ILE A 186 -32.83 24.14 -0.57
C ILE A 186 -33.76 25.34 -0.74
N GLY A 187 -34.03 26.09 0.34
CA GLY A 187 -34.83 27.31 0.25
C GLY A 187 -34.17 28.43 -0.57
N ALA A 188 -32.85 28.41 -0.76
CA ALA A 188 -32.16 29.32 -1.67
C ALA A 188 -32.36 28.95 -3.15
N ILE A 189 -32.43 27.66 -3.45
CA ILE A 189 -32.72 27.13 -4.78
C ILE A 189 -34.18 27.45 -5.14
N ASP A 190 -35.12 27.18 -4.23
CA ASP A 190 -36.56 27.43 -4.44
C ASP A 190 -36.86 28.92 -4.70
N ARG A 191 -36.11 29.82 -4.05
CA ARG A 191 -36.22 31.27 -4.24
C ARG A 191 -35.45 31.80 -5.45
N GLY A 192 -34.83 30.92 -6.26
CA GLY A 192 -34.05 31.29 -7.45
C GLY A 192 -32.76 32.06 -7.16
N ARG A 193 -32.28 32.08 -5.91
CA ARG A 193 -31.04 32.78 -5.52
C ARG A 193 -29.78 31.98 -5.86
N LEU A 194 -29.92 30.65 -6.00
CA LEU A 194 -28.83 29.76 -6.38
C LEU A 194 -29.22 28.99 -7.65
N PRO A 195 -28.51 29.15 -8.78
CA PRO A 195 -28.78 28.39 -9.99
C PRO A 195 -28.65 26.88 -9.75
N MET A 196 -29.71 26.12 -10.03
CA MET A 196 -29.76 24.67 -9.81
C MET A 196 -28.62 23.93 -10.52
N ALA A 197 -28.27 24.34 -11.74
CA ALA A 197 -27.16 23.76 -12.50
C ALA A 197 -25.82 23.89 -11.77
N ARG A 198 -25.55 25.06 -11.17
CA ARG A 198 -24.31 25.28 -10.39
C ARG A 198 -24.30 24.43 -9.13
N PHE A 199 -25.43 24.38 -8.42
CA PHE A 199 -25.58 23.55 -7.22
C PHE A 199 -25.33 22.06 -7.53
N LEU A 200 -25.97 21.53 -8.57
CA LEU A 200 -25.78 20.14 -9.01
C LEU A 200 -24.34 19.87 -9.45
N LEU A 201 -23.71 20.78 -10.21
CA LEU A 201 -22.32 20.63 -10.65
C LEU A 201 -21.34 20.55 -9.48
N VAL A 202 -21.43 21.50 -8.54
CA VAL A 202 -20.55 21.58 -7.37
C VAL A 202 -20.74 20.34 -6.49
N THR A 203 -21.99 19.98 -6.17
CA THR A 203 -22.27 18.83 -5.32
C THR A 203 -21.89 17.51 -6.00
N ALA A 204 -22.17 17.32 -7.29
CA ALA A 204 -21.77 16.12 -8.02
C ALA A 204 -20.24 15.97 -8.15
N ALA A 205 -19.50 17.07 -8.11
CA ALA A 205 -18.04 17.05 -8.15
C ALA A 205 -17.38 16.68 -6.81
N ILE A 206 -18.09 16.74 -5.67
CA ILE A 206 -17.53 16.42 -4.34
C ILE A 206 -17.06 14.95 -4.23
N PRO A 207 -17.86 13.92 -4.55
CA PRO A 207 -17.39 12.53 -4.45
C PRO A 207 -16.14 12.21 -5.30
N PRO A 208 -16.06 12.56 -6.60
CA PRO A 208 -14.84 12.32 -7.37
C PRO A 208 -13.66 13.16 -6.85
N TYR A 209 -13.91 14.39 -6.37
CA TYR A 209 -12.88 15.20 -5.72
C TYR A 209 -12.28 14.49 -4.50
N LEU A 210 -13.11 13.97 -3.58
CA LEU A 210 -12.62 13.24 -2.41
C LEU A 210 -11.89 11.95 -2.79
N TYR A 211 -12.38 11.23 -3.80
CA TYR A 211 -11.72 10.02 -4.29
C TYR A 211 -10.31 10.31 -4.82
N LEU A 212 -10.13 11.41 -5.56
CA LEU A 212 -8.85 11.85 -6.09
C LEU A 212 -7.96 12.51 -5.02
N LEU A 213 -8.56 13.13 -4.00
CA LEU A 213 -7.85 13.72 -2.87
C LEU A 213 -7.10 12.65 -2.07
N ARG A 214 -7.65 11.44 -1.99
CA ARG A 214 -7.05 10.31 -1.24
C ARG A 214 -5.85 9.67 -1.93
N LYS A 215 -5.67 9.87 -3.24
CA LYS A 215 -4.58 9.23 -3.98
C LYS A 215 -3.32 10.10 -3.92
N PRO A 216 -2.19 9.59 -3.37
CA PRO A 216 -0.93 10.34 -3.33
C PRO A 216 -0.25 10.44 -4.70
N PHE A 217 -0.53 9.50 -5.60
CA PHE A 217 -0.05 9.49 -6.97
C PHE A 217 -1.25 9.58 -7.91
N ILE A 218 -1.36 10.70 -8.63
CA ILE A 218 -2.40 10.95 -9.62
C ILE A 218 -1.78 11.52 -10.91
N PRO A 219 -2.34 11.21 -12.10
CA PRO A 219 -1.95 11.86 -13.34
C PRO A 219 -2.21 13.37 -13.31
N ALA A 220 -1.44 14.13 -14.08
CA ALA A 220 -1.48 15.60 -14.12
C ALA A 220 -2.90 16.18 -14.35
N MET A 221 -3.70 15.56 -15.24
CA MET A 221 -5.09 16.00 -15.49
C MET A 221 -6.00 15.88 -14.26
N GLN A 222 -5.83 14.82 -13.45
CA GLN A 222 -6.59 14.63 -12.23
C GLN A 222 -6.09 15.57 -11.12
N GLU A 223 -4.80 15.91 -11.14
CA GLU A 223 -4.22 16.89 -10.23
C GLU A 223 -4.76 18.29 -10.49
N ALA A 224 -4.85 18.70 -11.76
CA ALA A 224 -5.49 19.94 -12.16
C ALA A 224 -6.94 20.01 -11.66
N PHE A 225 -7.71 18.92 -11.78
CA PHE A 225 -9.07 18.88 -11.23
C PHE A 225 -9.12 19.11 -9.71
N VAL A 226 -8.22 18.48 -8.93
CA VAL A 226 -8.15 18.68 -7.47
C VAL A 226 -7.75 20.12 -7.12
N GLN A 227 -6.87 20.74 -7.90
CA GLN A 227 -6.46 22.14 -7.70
C GLN A 227 -7.55 23.13 -8.11
N LEU A 228 -8.32 22.84 -9.16
CA LEU A 228 -9.37 23.71 -9.69
C LEU A 228 -10.71 23.58 -8.94
N PHE A 229 -10.94 22.46 -8.25
CA PHE A 229 -12.20 22.21 -7.55
C PHE A 229 -12.64 23.32 -6.57
N PRO A 230 -11.77 23.86 -5.70
CA PRO A 230 -12.15 24.97 -4.80
C PRO A 230 -12.68 26.21 -5.54
N PHE A 231 -12.24 26.43 -6.78
CA PHE A 231 -12.67 27.58 -7.60
C PHE A 231 -14.11 27.43 -8.09
N LEU A 232 -14.69 26.22 -8.10
CA LEU A 232 -16.11 26.02 -8.44
C LEU A 232 -17.06 26.71 -7.44
N PHE A 233 -16.59 26.98 -6.21
CA PHE A 233 -17.35 27.70 -5.19
C PHE A 233 -17.30 29.23 -5.33
N LEU A 234 -16.49 29.78 -6.23
CA LEU A 234 -16.36 31.22 -6.41
C LEU A 234 -17.41 31.74 -7.40
N THR A 235 -18.21 32.73 -7.00
CA THR A 235 -19.00 33.55 -7.94
C THR A 235 -18.16 34.69 -8.51
N ASP A 236 -17.45 35.38 -7.62
CA ASP A 236 -16.78 36.65 -7.92
C ASP A 236 -15.31 36.59 -7.47
N GLY A 237 -14.39 36.93 -8.40
CA GLY A 237 -12.94 36.82 -8.21
C GLY A 237 -12.35 37.67 -7.08
N THR A 238 -13.09 38.65 -6.55
CA THR A 238 -12.68 39.54 -5.46
C THR A 238 -12.88 38.95 -4.07
N SER A 239 -13.68 37.88 -3.94
CA SER A 239 -14.04 37.26 -2.64
C SER A 239 -13.04 36.23 -2.10
N LEU A 240 -11.91 36.02 -2.80
CA LEU A 240 -10.94 34.96 -2.52
C LEU A 240 -10.14 35.16 -1.20
N LEU A 241 -9.93 36.42 -0.81
CA LEU A 241 -9.06 36.80 0.32
C LEU A 241 -9.81 37.23 1.58
N GLU A 242 -11.14 37.40 1.52
CA GLU A 242 -11.92 37.67 2.71
C GLU A 242 -11.96 36.44 3.63
N SER A 243 -11.83 36.67 4.94
CA SER A 243 -11.85 35.61 5.95
C SER A 243 -13.18 34.87 5.89
N GLY A 244 -13.13 33.59 5.50
CA GLY A 244 -14.33 32.75 5.44
C GLY A 244 -14.02 31.29 5.11
N PRO A 245 -15.05 30.45 4.98
CA PRO A 245 -14.90 29.00 4.76
C PRO A 245 -14.25 28.65 3.42
N LYS A 246 -14.36 29.53 2.42
CA LYS A 246 -13.71 29.39 1.11
C LYS A 246 -12.19 29.39 1.21
N ARG A 247 -11.62 30.24 2.06
CA ARG A 247 -10.17 30.30 2.32
C ARG A 247 -9.67 28.95 2.87
N ASN A 248 -10.46 28.31 3.73
CA ASN A 248 -10.11 27.00 4.29
C ASN A 248 -10.10 25.89 3.22
N LEU A 249 -10.98 25.96 2.21
CA LEU A 249 -10.96 25.03 1.07
C LEU A 249 -9.71 25.18 0.20
N LEU A 250 -9.23 26.41 0.01
CA LEU A 250 -8.00 26.66 -0.76
C LEU A 250 -6.76 26.03 -0.11
N PHE A 251 -6.73 25.92 1.23
CA PHE A 251 -5.63 25.27 1.95
C PHE A 251 -5.59 23.74 1.77
N ILE A 252 -6.65 23.10 1.26
CA ILE A 252 -6.68 21.64 1.07
C ILE A 252 -5.65 21.20 0.02
N ALA A 253 -5.51 21.95 -1.08
CA ALA A 253 -4.55 21.63 -2.14
C ALA A 253 -3.07 21.67 -1.68
N PRO A 254 -2.56 22.75 -1.06
CA PRO A 254 -1.19 22.77 -0.54
C PRO A 254 -1.01 21.76 0.59
N LEU A 255 -2.01 21.55 1.46
CA LEU A 255 -1.94 20.53 2.50
C LEU A 255 -1.83 19.12 1.91
N LYS A 256 -2.56 18.82 0.83
CA LYS A 256 -2.42 17.56 0.08
C LYS A 256 -1.02 17.41 -0.49
N PHE A 257 -0.46 18.46 -1.07
CA PHE A 257 0.90 18.43 -1.61
C PHE A 257 1.93 18.12 -0.50
N VAL A 258 1.86 18.85 0.63
CA VAL A 258 2.72 18.62 1.79
C VAL A 258 2.56 17.19 2.30
N TYR A 259 1.32 16.70 2.43
CA TYR A 259 1.04 15.32 2.81
C TYR A 259 1.66 14.32 1.83
N GLY A 260 1.52 14.54 0.53
CA GLY A 260 2.08 13.68 -0.50
C GLY A 260 3.61 13.59 -0.42
N VAL A 261 4.29 14.72 -0.20
CA VAL A 261 5.74 14.75 0.03
C VAL A 261 6.11 14.00 1.31
N LEU A 262 5.42 14.27 2.42
CA LEU A 262 5.66 13.57 3.69
C LEU A 262 5.44 12.07 3.55
N TYR A 263 4.36 11.63 2.91
CA TYR A 263 4.07 10.22 2.65
C TYR A 263 5.19 9.56 1.84
N LYS A 264 5.66 10.20 0.76
CA LYS A 264 6.73 9.68 -0.11
C LYS A 264 8.06 9.55 0.64
N VAL A 265 8.41 10.52 1.49
CA VAL A 265 9.67 10.53 2.25
C VAL A 265 9.63 9.59 3.46
N THR A 266 8.46 9.39 4.07
CA THR A 266 8.30 8.60 5.31
C THR A 266 7.72 7.22 5.06
N LEU A 267 6.40 7.11 4.85
CA LEU A 267 5.67 5.85 4.74
C LEU A 267 6.09 5.04 3.50
N ASN A 268 6.18 5.68 2.33
CA ASN A 268 6.59 5.01 1.10
C ASN A 268 8.02 4.47 1.19
N ARG A 269 8.89 5.19 1.90
CA ARG A 269 10.25 4.74 2.19
C ARG A 269 10.27 3.49 3.08
N VAL A 270 9.40 3.41 4.08
CA VAL A 270 9.24 2.19 4.90
C VAL A 270 8.74 1.03 4.03
N TYR A 271 7.75 1.26 3.17
CA TYR A 271 7.27 0.26 2.21
C TYR A 271 8.37 -0.20 1.26
N TYR A 272 9.19 0.72 0.74
CA TYR A 272 10.34 0.40 -0.11
C TYR A 272 11.33 -0.53 0.60
N ARG A 273 11.70 -0.24 1.85
CA ARG A 273 12.61 -1.10 2.63
C ARG A 273 12.03 -2.50 2.84
N TRP A 274 10.74 -2.59 3.11
CA TRP A 274 10.06 -3.88 3.20
C TRP A 274 10.01 -4.62 1.86
N ALA A 275 9.70 -3.92 0.78
CA ALA A 275 9.70 -4.48 -0.58
C ALA A 275 11.09 -5.00 -0.94
N ARG A 276 12.15 -4.25 -0.64
CA ARG A 276 13.54 -4.68 -0.83
C ARG A 276 13.87 -5.95 -0.07
N SER A 277 13.32 -6.12 1.14
CA SER A 277 13.58 -7.31 1.95
C SER A 277 12.85 -8.57 1.49
N VAL A 278 11.67 -8.43 0.88
CA VAL A 278 10.78 -9.57 0.56
C VAL A 278 10.71 -9.88 -0.93
N GLN A 279 10.78 -8.84 -1.78
CA GLN A 279 10.66 -8.92 -3.23
C GLN A 279 11.73 -8.06 -3.91
N PRO A 280 13.03 -8.38 -3.72
CA PRO A 280 14.12 -7.58 -4.28
C PRO A 280 14.07 -7.49 -5.81
N CYS A 281 13.64 -8.57 -6.49
CA CYS A 281 13.50 -8.59 -7.95
C CYS A 281 12.50 -7.55 -8.47
N PHE A 282 11.44 -7.25 -7.73
CA PHE A 282 10.48 -6.21 -8.13
C PHE A 282 11.15 -4.83 -8.24
N ILE A 283 12.09 -4.54 -7.34
CA ILE A 283 12.84 -3.28 -7.37
C ILE A 283 13.87 -3.33 -8.48
N ALA A 284 14.61 -4.45 -8.63
CA ALA A 284 15.62 -4.61 -9.66
C ALA A 284 15.04 -4.42 -11.07
N ASP A 285 13.86 -4.98 -11.35
CA ASP A 285 13.14 -4.82 -12.61
C ASP A 285 12.78 -3.36 -12.95
N GLY A 286 12.69 -2.48 -11.94
CA GLY A 286 12.38 -1.07 -12.11
C GLY A 286 13.61 -0.17 -12.29
N LEU A 287 14.81 -0.74 -12.24
CA LEU A 287 16.08 -0.01 -12.36
C LEU A 287 16.71 -0.25 -13.74
N SER A 288 17.49 0.72 -14.23
CA SER A 288 18.30 0.52 -15.43
C SER A 288 19.46 -0.44 -15.15
N ALA A 289 19.95 -1.13 -16.18
CA ALA A 289 21.11 -2.02 -16.07
C ALA A 289 22.34 -1.28 -15.50
N GLU A 290 22.62 -0.07 -15.97
CA GLU A 290 23.67 0.80 -15.44
C GLU A 290 23.51 1.08 -13.93
N THR A 291 22.27 1.30 -13.46
CA THR A 291 22.01 1.52 -12.04
C THR A 291 22.27 0.25 -11.22
N LEU A 292 22.01 -0.93 -11.78
CA LEU A 292 22.28 -2.22 -11.13
C LEU A 292 23.78 -2.47 -11.00
N GLU A 293 24.57 -2.20 -12.05
CA GLU A 293 26.04 -2.30 -12.00
C GLU A 293 26.65 -1.37 -10.94
N ILE A 294 26.13 -0.14 -10.83
CA ILE A 294 26.55 0.79 -9.75
C ILE A 294 26.23 0.21 -8.38
N ILE A 295 25.07 -0.42 -8.21
CA ILE A 295 24.67 -1.03 -6.93
C ILE A 295 25.57 -2.22 -6.59
N GLU A 296 25.92 -3.05 -7.58
CA GLU A 296 26.82 -4.19 -7.40
C GLU A 296 28.22 -3.71 -6.97
N ARG A 297 28.79 -2.74 -7.68
CA ARG A 297 30.08 -2.12 -7.31
C ARG A 297 30.06 -1.52 -5.90
N GLU A 298 29.01 -0.77 -5.55
CA GLU A 298 28.89 -0.21 -4.20
C GLU A 298 28.73 -1.28 -3.10
N ASN A 299 28.17 -2.45 -3.42
CA ASN A 299 28.09 -3.56 -2.46
C ASN A 299 29.44 -4.25 -2.29
N GLU A 300 30.21 -4.39 -3.38
CA GLU A 300 31.60 -4.88 -3.34
C GLU A 300 32.49 -3.95 -2.53
N GLU A 301 32.45 -2.63 -2.80
CA GLU A 301 33.18 -1.63 -2.03
C GLU A 301 32.79 -1.64 -0.54
N GLU A 302 31.49 -1.78 -0.22
CA GLU A 302 31.06 -1.89 1.18
C GLU A 302 31.56 -3.17 1.86
N PHE A 303 31.64 -4.27 1.11
CA PHE A 303 32.16 -5.54 1.61
C PHE A 303 33.67 -5.44 1.89
N GLU A 304 34.44 -4.84 0.98
CA GLU A 304 35.86 -4.57 1.18
C GLU A 304 36.09 -3.72 2.43
N ILE A 305 35.35 -2.63 2.58
CA ILE A 305 35.48 -1.76 3.78
C ILE A 305 35.11 -2.53 5.06
N GLN A 306 34.10 -3.40 5.02
CA GLN A 306 33.75 -4.25 6.17
C GLN A 306 34.85 -5.25 6.53
N GLN A 307 35.56 -5.78 5.53
CA GLN A 307 36.71 -6.65 5.77
C GLN A 307 37.88 -5.88 6.35
N GLU A 308 38.19 -4.70 5.80
CA GLU A 308 39.22 -3.79 6.34
C GLU A 308 38.92 -3.42 7.79
N ASP A 309 37.69 -3.01 8.10
CA ASP A 309 37.24 -2.66 9.46
C ASP A 309 37.37 -3.86 10.42
N GLU A 310 37.07 -5.09 9.98
CA GLU A 310 37.18 -6.29 10.81
C GLU A 310 38.64 -6.65 11.07
N GLU A 311 39.50 -6.57 10.05
CA GLU A 311 40.94 -6.75 10.23
C GLU A 311 41.54 -5.70 11.16
N GLU A 312 41.15 -4.43 11.03
CA GLU A 312 41.56 -3.35 11.91
C GLU A 312 41.07 -3.58 13.34
N ARG A 313 39.85 -4.09 13.52
CA ARG A 313 39.34 -4.50 14.85
C ARG A 313 40.18 -5.61 15.46
N ILE A 314 40.53 -6.64 14.71
CA ILE A 314 41.37 -7.75 15.20
C ILE A 314 42.77 -7.22 15.58
N LYS A 315 43.38 -6.38 14.72
CA LYS A 315 44.67 -5.72 15.00
C LYS A 315 44.59 -4.84 16.25
N LEU A 316 43.50 -4.08 16.38
CA LEU A 316 43.25 -3.23 17.53
C LEU A 316 43.09 -4.09 18.79
N GLU A 317 42.23 -5.12 18.81
CA GLU A 317 42.05 -6.02 19.96
C GLU A 317 43.36 -6.66 20.41
N ASN A 318 44.18 -7.13 19.47
CA ASN A 318 45.52 -7.63 19.76
C ASN A 318 46.43 -6.57 20.40
N SER A 319 46.35 -5.31 19.94
CA SER A 319 47.11 -4.19 20.53
C SER A 319 46.58 -3.77 21.91
N LEU A 320 45.27 -3.83 22.12
CA LEU A 320 44.62 -3.45 23.38
C LEU A 320 44.91 -4.49 24.46
N GLN A 321 45.03 -5.78 24.11
CA GLN A 321 45.48 -6.82 25.04
C GLN A 321 46.89 -6.55 25.59
N LYS A 322 47.72 -5.81 24.84
CA LYS A 322 49.05 -5.36 25.24
C LYS A 322 49.04 -4.09 26.11
N THR A 323 47.93 -3.35 26.15
CA THR A 323 47.83 -2.02 26.76
C THR A 323 46.94 -2.03 28.01
N ARG A 324 47.47 -1.68 29.18
CA ARG A 324 46.78 -1.92 30.49
C ARG A 324 45.71 -0.88 30.89
N ASN A 325 45.48 0.18 30.10
CA ASN A 325 44.59 1.30 30.47
C ASN A 325 43.21 1.21 29.80
N SER A 326 42.18 0.86 30.59
CA SER A 326 40.80 0.59 30.13
C SER A 326 40.06 1.79 29.51
N LEU A 327 40.36 3.02 29.94
CA LEU A 327 39.67 4.23 29.45
C LEU A 327 40.09 4.64 28.03
N VAL A 328 41.37 4.49 27.69
CA VAL A 328 41.87 4.78 26.33
C VAL A 328 41.31 3.77 25.33
N ILE A 329 41.11 2.53 25.76
CA ILE A 329 40.48 1.46 24.97
C ILE A 329 39.03 1.83 24.62
N LEU A 330 38.24 2.23 25.62
CA LEU A 330 36.84 2.64 25.42
C LEU A 330 36.70 3.87 24.52
N LEU A 331 37.55 4.88 24.71
CA LEU A 331 37.51 6.11 23.91
C LEU A 331 37.84 5.84 22.44
N LYS A 332 38.89 5.05 22.15
CA LYS A 332 39.24 4.68 20.77
C LYS A 332 38.14 3.85 20.09
N ARG A 333 37.53 2.91 20.83
CA ARG A 333 36.41 2.10 20.31
C ARG A 333 35.19 2.97 19.98
N PHE A 334 34.93 3.99 20.80
CA PHE A 334 33.83 4.92 20.59
C PHE A 334 34.07 5.89 19.42
N LEU A 335 35.30 6.41 19.29
CA LEU A 335 35.65 7.36 18.21
C LEU A 335 35.58 6.69 16.83
N HIS A 336 36.07 5.46 16.71
CA HIS A 336 35.99 4.66 15.47
C HIS A 336 34.54 4.31 15.11
N TYR A 337 33.65 4.17 16.11
CA TYR A 337 32.24 3.90 15.85
C TYR A 337 31.47 5.13 15.35
N LEU A 338 31.86 6.33 15.81
CA LEU A 338 31.15 7.57 15.51
C LEU A 338 31.55 8.24 14.19
N VAL A 339 32.77 8.02 13.70
CA VAL A 339 33.26 8.62 12.45
C VAL A 339 33.33 7.55 11.37
N PRO A 340 32.23 7.30 10.62
CA PRO A 340 32.29 6.41 9.46
C PRO A 340 33.26 6.98 8.42
N SER A 341 33.96 6.10 7.70
CA SER A 341 34.84 6.51 6.60
C SER A 341 34.07 7.34 5.56
N ASP A 342 34.76 8.31 4.95
CA ASP A 342 34.15 9.18 3.94
C ASP A 342 33.56 8.37 2.78
N ARG A 343 34.17 7.23 2.45
CA ARG A 343 33.67 6.26 1.45
C ARG A 343 32.30 5.70 1.84
N ILE A 344 32.14 5.16 3.07
CA ILE A 344 30.85 4.65 3.56
C ILE A 344 29.79 5.76 3.53
N ARG A 345 30.16 6.98 3.92
CA ARG A 345 29.23 8.12 3.93
C ARG A 345 28.74 8.44 2.51
N GLN A 346 29.61 8.46 1.51
CA GLN A 346 29.24 8.68 0.11
C GLN A 346 28.30 7.58 -0.38
N ILE A 347 28.62 6.31 -0.13
CA ILE A 347 27.76 5.16 -0.47
C ILE A 347 26.36 5.32 0.16
N ARG A 348 26.29 5.69 1.45
CA ARG A 348 25.01 5.92 2.15
C ARG A 348 24.18 7.05 1.54
N ILE A 349 24.81 8.16 1.14
CA ILE A 349 24.13 9.30 0.52
C ILE A 349 23.61 8.91 -0.87
N SER A 350 24.43 8.24 -1.68
CA SER A 350 24.04 7.75 -3.02
C SER A 350 22.85 6.78 -2.93
N ARG A 351 22.87 5.85 -1.96
CA ARG A 351 21.75 4.94 -1.68
C ARG A 351 20.50 5.68 -1.23
N LEU A 352 20.63 6.67 -0.35
CA LEU A 352 19.50 7.48 0.10
C LEU A 352 18.86 8.24 -1.07
N LYS A 353 19.67 8.82 -1.96
CA LYS A 353 19.19 9.54 -3.13
C LYS A 353 18.38 8.62 -4.06
N ARG A 354 18.90 7.43 -4.38
CA ARG A 354 18.18 6.43 -5.20
C ARG A 354 16.93 5.90 -4.52
N GLU A 355 16.99 5.61 -3.22
CA GLU A 355 15.84 5.20 -2.42
C GLU A 355 14.72 6.25 -2.51
N LEU A 356 15.06 7.52 -2.31
CA LEU A 356 14.10 8.62 -2.44
C LEU A 356 13.57 8.72 -3.86
N GLU A 357 14.42 8.72 -4.89
CA GLU A 357 13.99 8.79 -6.29
C GLU A 357 12.99 7.66 -6.64
N CYS A 358 13.28 6.42 -6.24
CA CYS A 358 12.34 5.31 -6.39
C CYS A 358 11.02 5.57 -5.65
N CYS A 359 11.08 6.08 -4.41
CA CYS A 359 9.88 6.41 -3.62
C CYS A 359 9.07 7.59 -4.20
N PHE A 360 9.69 8.47 -4.98
CA PHE A 360 8.98 9.56 -5.66
C PHE A 360 8.32 9.12 -6.97
N LYS A 361 8.86 8.08 -7.62
CA LYS A 361 8.33 7.53 -8.88
C LYS A 361 7.25 6.46 -8.65
N THR A 362 7.43 5.60 -7.66
CA THR A 362 6.60 4.39 -7.47
C THR A 362 5.99 4.32 -6.08
N ASP A 363 4.70 3.99 -5.99
CA ASP A 363 4.01 3.72 -4.73
C ASP A 363 4.21 2.26 -4.29
N PHE A 364 5.12 2.02 -3.35
CA PHE A 364 5.39 0.69 -2.82
C PHE A 364 4.29 0.21 -1.86
N GLY A 365 3.38 1.08 -1.40
CA GLY A 365 2.23 0.67 -0.59
C GLY A 365 1.30 -0.28 -1.35
N LEU A 366 1.15 -0.07 -2.66
CA LEU A 366 0.28 -0.87 -3.53
C LEU A 366 0.76 -2.33 -3.70
N LEU A 367 2.05 -2.62 -3.45
CA LEU A 367 2.56 -4.00 -3.45
C LEU A 367 1.92 -4.86 -2.36
N PHE A 368 1.71 -4.25 -1.19
CA PHE A 368 1.21 -4.96 -0.02
C PHE A 368 -0.30 -4.91 0.08
N SER A 369 -0.93 -3.81 -0.34
CA SER A 369 -2.38 -3.67 -0.43
C SER A 369 -2.86 -3.68 -1.88
N LYS A 370 -3.56 -4.74 -2.30
CA LYS A 370 -4.28 -4.73 -3.59
C LYS A 370 -5.48 -3.78 -3.45
N PRO A 371 -5.51 -2.64 -4.17
CA PRO A 371 -6.65 -1.73 -4.09
C PRO A 371 -7.87 -2.42 -4.72
N ARG A 372 -8.96 -2.50 -3.97
CA ARG A 372 -10.26 -2.90 -4.54
C ARG A 372 -11.04 -1.63 -4.84
N PHE A 373 -11.41 -1.47 -6.11
CA PHE A 373 -12.10 -0.27 -6.59
C PHE A 373 -13.32 0.08 -5.71
N TYR A 374 -14.20 -0.90 -5.48
CA TYR A 374 -15.40 -0.73 -4.67
C TYR A 374 -15.12 -0.44 -3.19
N TYR A 375 -14.11 -1.09 -2.59
CA TYR A 375 -13.68 -0.77 -1.23
C TYR A 375 -13.19 0.68 -1.12
N ASN A 376 -12.46 1.17 -2.13
CA ASN A 376 -11.99 2.55 -2.16
C ASN A 376 -13.16 3.54 -2.27
N ILE A 377 -14.19 3.25 -3.06
CA ILE A 377 -15.42 4.07 -3.12
C ILE A 377 -16.08 4.11 -1.74
N ALA A 378 -16.38 2.95 -1.15
CA ALA A 378 -17.07 2.87 0.13
C ALA A 378 -16.33 3.64 1.24
N THR A 379 -15.02 3.43 1.33
CA THR A 379 -14.19 4.12 2.33
C THR A 379 -14.02 5.61 2.02
N THR A 380 -14.12 6.05 0.77
CA THR A 380 -14.15 7.48 0.41
C THR A 380 -15.46 8.15 0.85
N LEU A 381 -16.60 7.48 0.67
CA LEU A 381 -17.90 8.00 1.11
C LEU A 381 -18.05 7.99 2.64
N ALA A 382 -17.46 6.99 3.32
CA ALA A 382 -17.45 6.93 4.78
C ALA A 382 -16.48 7.93 5.42
N TRP A 383 -15.49 8.43 4.67
CA TRP A 383 -14.41 9.26 5.21
C TRP A 383 -14.91 10.57 5.87
N PRO A 384 -15.80 11.37 5.25
CA PRO A 384 -16.36 12.57 5.89
C PRO A 384 -17.09 12.28 7.20
N VAL A 385 -17.84 11.17 7.28
CA VAL A 385 -18.57 10.76 8.48
C VAL A 385 -17.62 10.39 9.60
N LEU A 386 -16.56 9.62 9.28
CA LEU A 386 -15.50 9.31 10.23
C LEU A 386 -14.74 10.57 10.67
N GLY A 387 -14.57 11.53 9.77
CA GLY A 387 -13.94 12.82 10.06
C GLY A 387 -14.75 13.67 11.03
N GLU A 388 -16.06 13.78 10.83
CA GLU A 388 -16.98 14.42 11.79
C GLU A 388 -16.93 13.73 13.16
N TYR A 389 -16.97 12.39 13.17
CA TYR A 389 -16.88 11.62 14.40
C TYR A 389 -15.56 11.86 15.14
N ALA A 390 -14.42 11.81 14.43
CA ALA A 390 -13.10 12.09 14.98
C ALA A 390 -12.99 13.54 15.49
N SER A 391 -13.58 14.49 14.77
CA SER A 391 -13.67 15.90 15.18
C SER A 391 -14.41 16.06 16.50
N ARG A 392 -15.58 15.43 16.63
CA ARG A 392 -16.42 15.51 17.84
C ARG A 392 -15.81 14.77 19.03
N GLU A 393 -15.30 13.57 18.82
CA GLU A 393 -14.87 12.70 19.93
C GLU A 393 -13.41 12.85 20.32
N LEU A 394 -12.52 13.19 19.38
CA LEU A 394 -11.08 13.31 19.64
C LEU A 394 -10.65 14.78 19.67
N LEU A 395 -10.85 15.52 18.58
CA LEU A 395 -10.29 16.87 18.44
C LEU A 395 -10.96 17.89 19.38
N ALA A 396 -12.28 17.76 19.62
CA ALA A 396 -12.98 18.65 20.55
C ALA A 396 -12.51 18.52 22.00
N LYS A 397 -11.89 17.40 22.38
CA LYS A 397 -11.36 17.17 23.73
C LYS A 397 -9.95 17.73 23.92
N ILE A 398 -9.25 18.12 22.84
CA ILE A 398 -7.88 18.63 22.89
C ILE A 398 -7.90 20.17 22.92
N PRO A 399 -7.63 20.82 24.07
CA PRO A 399 -7.75 22.27 24.21
C PRO A 399 -6.80 23.05 23.28
N PHE A 400 -5.62 22.49 22.99
CA PHE A 400 -4.67 23.07 22.06
C PHE A 400 -5.24 23.21 20.64
N VAL A 401 -5.91 22.17 20.14
CA VAL A 401 -6.49 22.16 18.78
C VAL A 401 -7.65 23.15 18.72
N VAL A 402 -8.52 23.17 19.74
CA VAL A 402 -9.63 24.13 19.82
C VAL A 402 -9.12 25.57 19.87
N GLY A 403 -8.09 25.85 20.67
CA GLY A 403 -7.47 27.18 20.75
C GLY A 403 -6.86 27.63 19.41
N LEU A 404 -6.19 26.72 18.70
CA LEU A 404 -5.60 27.01 17.39
C LEU A 404 -6.67 27.30 16.34
N ILE A 405 -7.75 26.51 16.30
CA ILE A 405 -8.88 26.69 15.37
C ILE A 405 -9.59 28.02 15.65
N ASN A 406 -9.93 28.29 16.91
CA ASN A 406 -10.65 29.51 17.30
C ASN A 406 -9.85 30.79 17.01
N ARG A 407 -8.52 30.72 16.94
CA ARG A 407 -7.68 31.87 16.57
C ARG A 407 -7.83 32.27 15.09
N HIS A 408 -8.16 31.32 14.22
CA HIS A 408 -8.19 31.53 12.77
C HIS A 408 -9.60 31.72 12.20
N VAL A 409 -10.61 31.70 13.07
CA VAL A 409 -12.02 31.61 12.70
C VAL A 409 -12.85 32.65 13.46
N SER A 410 -13.80 33.27 12.77
CA SER A 410 -14.65 34.33 13.34
C SER A 410 -15.96 33.80 13.92
N THR A 411 -16.47 32.67 13.42
CA THR A 411 -17.78 32.11 13.83
C THR A 411 -17.68 30.68 14.37
N PRO A 412 -18.55 30.26 15.31
CA PRO A 412 -18.52 28.90 15.88
C PRO A 412 -18.84 27.81 14.84
N ASP A 413 -19.64 28.13 13.82
CA ASP A 413 -19.99 27.18 12.76
C ASP A 413 -18.81 26.93 11.81
N GLU A 414 -18.05 27.98 11.46
CA GLU A 414 -16.79 27.83 10.73
C GLU A 414 -15.77 27.04 11.53
N ALA A 415 -15.76 27.17 12.86
CA ALA A 415 -14.83 26.44 13.72
C ALA A 415 -15.19 24.95 13.70
N THR A 416 -16.49 24.63 13.70
CA THR A 416 -16.99 23.27 13.53
C THR A 416 -16.60 22.69 12.17
N PHE A 417 -16.77 23.46 11.08
CA PHE A 417 -16.34 23.05 9.73
C PHE A 417 -14.82 22.77 9.66
N LEU A 418 -13.99 23.69 10.16
CA LEU A 418 -12.54 23.52 10.16
C LEU A 418 -12.09 22.33 11.03
N ARG A 419 -12.75 22.11 12.17
CA ARG A 419 -12.51 20.94 13.02
C ARG A 419 -12.89 19.64 12.33
N ASN A 420 -14.01 19.61 11.58
CA ASN A 420 -14.41 18.45 10.77
C ASN A 420 -13.39 18.13 9.67
N LEU A 421 -12.86 19.15 8.99
CA LEU A 421 -11.77 18.98 8.02
C LEU A 421 -10.48 18.44 8.68
N ALA A 422 -10.11 18.97 9.85
CA ALA A 422 -8.99 18.45 10.63
C ALA A 422 -9.23 16.99 11.08
N GLY A 423 -10.46 16.65 11.41
CA GLY A 423 -10.89 15.29 11.71
C GLY A 423 -10.70 14.36 10.51
N CYS A 424 -11.09 14.78 9.31
CA CYS A 424 -10.82 14.04 8.07
C CYS A 424 -9.31 13.79 7.87
N PHE A 425 -8.47 14.80 8.10
CA PHE A 425 -7.02 14.66 8.01
C PHE A 425 -6.47 13.63 9.02
N ALA A 426 -6.94 13.68 10.27
CA ALA A 426 -6.57 12.70 11.30
C ALA A 426 -6.98 11.27 10.91
N VAL A 427 -8.17 11.09 10.32
CA VAL A 427 -8.65 9.79 9.82
C VAL A 427 -7.77 9.25 8.69
N VAL A 428 -7.27 10.11 7.79
CA VAL A 428 -6.33 9.67 6.73
C VAL A 428 -5.03 9.15 7.35
N ILE A 429 -4.44 9.89 8.29
CA ILE A 429 -3.23 9.45 8.98
C ILE A 429 -3.47 8.11 9.70
N ALA A 430 -4.58 7.98 10.42
CA ALA A 430 -4.93 6.73 11.09
C ALA A 430 -5.11 5.56 10.10
N SER A 431 -5.80 5.78 8.99
CA SER A 431 -5.98 4.80 7.91
C SER A 431 -4.64 4.33 7.34
N ASP A 432 -3.69 5.25 7.17
CA ASP A 432 -2.38 4.94 6.61
C ASP A 432 -1.49 4.20 7.62
N LEU A 433 -1.58 4.52 8.92
CA LEU A 433 -0.95 3.75 9.99
C LEU A 433 -1.51 2.32 10.09
N VAL A 434 -2.84 2.16 9.97
CA VAL A 434 -3.47 0.84 9.93
C VAL A 434 -3.01 0.05 8.71
N SER A 435 -2.93 0.71 7.55
CA SER A 435 -2.44 0.08 6.32
C SER A 435 -0.97 -0.35 6.45
N LEU A 436 -0.14 0.50 7.06
CA LEU A 436 1.25 0.24 7.38
C LEU A 436 1.38 -0.97 8.32
N PHE A 437 0.58 -1.05 9.38
CA PHE A 437 0.56 -2.18 10.31
C PHE A 437 0.21 -3.50 9.61
N PHE A 438 -0.81 -3.51 8.76
CA PHE A 438 -1.17 -4.72 8.05
C PHE A 438 -0.14 -5.10 6.98
N ALA A 439 0.49 -4.13 6.33
CA ALA A 439 1.59 -4.40 5.42
C ALA A 439 2.80 -4.97 6.15
N TRP A 440 3.14 -4.44 7.33
CA TRP A 440 4.17 -5.03 8.19
C TRP A 440 3.85 -6.49 8.56
N ARG A 441 2.61 -6.78 8.96
CA ARG A 441 2.17 -8.17 9.22
C ARG A 441 2.32 -9.05 7.98
N LYS A 442 1.95 -8.54 6.81
CA LYS A 442 2.11 -9.26 5.53
C LYS A 442 3.58 -9.49 5.19
N VAL A 443 4.44 -8.51 5.40
CA VAL A 443 5.90 -8.62 5.22
C VAL A 443 6.46 -9.71 6.13
N LYS A 444 6.07 -9.74 7.40
CA LYS A 444 6.44 -10.81 8.33
C LYS A 444 5.94 -12.19 7.89
N GLN A 445 4.72 -12.27 7.35
CA GLN A 445 4.21 -13.52 6.77
C GLN A 445 5.06 -13.98 5.57
N LEU A 446 5.41 -13.07 4.67
CA LEU A 446 6.20 -13.37 3.47
C LEU A 446 7.65 -13.76 3.81
N GLN A 447 8.27 -13.09 4.79
CA GLN A 447 9.61 -13.47 5.30
C GLN A 447 9.62 -14.89 5.88
N ASN A 448 8.52 -15.31 6.49
CA ASN A 448 8.37 -16.60 7.14
C ASN A 448 7.79 -17.70 6.22
N ILE A 449 7.76 -17.50 4.89
CA ILE A 449 7.32 -18.56 3.95
C ILE A 449 8.29 -19.74 4.03
N ARG A 450 7.78 -20.92 4.40
CA ARG A 450 8.59 -22.13 4.45
C ARG A 450 8.35 -22.96 3.19
N VAL A 451 9.44 -23.40 2.57
CA VAL A 451 9.39 -24.38 1.48
C VAL A 451 9.26 -25.75 2.13
N LEU A 452 8.21 -26.50 1.80
CA LEU A 452 8.02 -27.84 2.35
C LEU A 452 9.06 -28.78 1.73
N LYS A 453 9.86 -29.44 2.58
CA LYS A 453 10.84 -30.44 2.12
C LYS A 453 10.10 -31.66 1.55
N TYR A 454 10.55 -32.14 0.39
CA TYR A 454 9.99 -33.32 -0.23
C TYR A 454 9.99 -34.53 0.72
N GLY A 455 8.92 -35.33 0.70
CA GLY A 455 8.79 -36.55 1.51
C GLY A 455 8.36 -36.35 2.98
N THR A 456 8.37 -35.11 3.49
CA THR A 456 7.86 -34.80 4.83
C THR A 456 6.36 -35.09 4.95
N LYS A 457 5.87 -35.32 6.18
CA LYS A 457 4.44 -35.55 6.45
C LYS A 457 3.59 -34.38 5.94
N GLU A 458 4.02 -33.15 6.22
CA GLU A 458 3.34 -31.93 5.74
C GLU A 458 3.30 -31.84 4.21
N TRP A 459 4.36 -32.26 3.52
CA TRP A 459 4.38 -32.30 2.05
C TRP A 459 3.38 -33.33 1.52
N ARG A 460 3.28 -34.51 2.14
CA ARG A 460 2.33 -35.56 1.76
C ARG A 460 0.88 -35.12 1.97
N GLU A 461 0.58 -34.46 3.08
CA GLU A 461 -0.74 -33.89 3.38
C GLU A 461 -1.11 -32.77 2.39
N ALA A 462 -0.17 -31.88 2.06
CA ALA A 462 -0.39 -30.83 1.06
C ALA A 462 -0.63 -31.42 -0.35
N SER A 463 0.14 -32.44 -0.71
CA SER A 463 0.00 -33.14 -1.99
C SER A 463 -1.29 -33.95 -2.10
N SER A 464 -1.80 -34.54 -1.02
CA SER A 464 -3.10 -35.22 -1.06
C SER A 464 -4.23 -34.22 -1.27
N ASN A 465 -4.17 -33.06 -0.60
CA ASN A 465 -5.21 -32.03 -0.70
C ASN A 465 -5.25 -31.37 -2.09
N SER A 466 -4.10 -31.19 -2.76
CA SER A 466 -4.07 -30.65 -4.13
C SER A 466 -4.72 -31.60 -5.13
N ILE A 467 -4.46 -32.91 -5.03
CA ILE A 467 -5.09 -33.94 -5.87
C ILE A 467 -6.62 -33.93 -5.73
N THR A 468 -7.14 -33.81 -4.50
CA THR A 468 -8.59 -33.74 -4.27
C THR A 468 -9.20 -32.50 -4.92
N THR A 469 -8.50 -31.36 -4.86
CA THR A 469 -8.99 -30.09 -5.44
C THR A 469 -9.05 -30.18 -6.97
N ASP A 470 -8.02 -30.71 -7.61
CA ASP A 470 -7.98 -30.87 -9.08
C ASP A 470 -9.09 -31.80 -9.58
N LEU A 471 -9.37 -32.89 -8.86
CA LEU A 471 -10.48 -33.80 -9.19
C LEU A 471 -11.84 -33.10 -9.11
N THR A 472 -12.10 -32.30 -8.06
CA THR A 472 -13.35 -31.55 -7.94
C THR A 472 -13.53 -30.47 -9.01
N LEU A 473 -12.43 -29.91 -9.54
CA LEU A 473 -12.49 -28.95 -10.65
C LEU A 473 -12.76 -29.65 -11.98
N MET A 474 -12.20 -30.84 -12.20
CA MET A 474 -12.49 -31.63 -13.41
C MET A 474 -13.96 -32.08 -13.46
N ASP A 475 -14.55 -32.49 -12.33
CA ASP A 475 -15.97 -32.87 -12.28
C ASP A 475 -16.92 -31.69 -12.57
N ARG A 476 -16.52 -30.45 -12.23
CA ARG A 476 -17.31 -29.25 -12.52
C ARG A 476 -17.15 -28.71 -13.94
N GLY A 477 -16.08 -29.09 -14.66
CA GLY A 477 -15.87 -28.70 -16.06
C GLY A 477 -16.63 -29.55 -17.06
N ASN A 478 -17.15 -30.70 -16.62
CA ASN A 478 -17.89 -31.67 -17.45
C ASN A 478 -19.42 -31.63 -17.22
N MET A 479 -19.93 -30.69 -16.42
CA MET A 479 -21.35 -30.37 -16.27
C MET A 479 -21.61 -28.99 -16.86
#